data_AF-A0AB35S6P5-F1
#
_entry.id   AF-A0AB35S6P5-F1
#
_cell.length_a   1.000
_cell.length_b   1.000
_cell.length_c   1.000
_cell.angle_alpha   90.00
_cell.angle_beta   90.00
_cell.angle_gamma   90.00
#
_symmetry.space_group_name_H-M   'P 1'
#
loop_
_entity.id
_entity.type
_entity.pdbx_description
1 polymer ?
#
loop_
_entity_poly.entity_id
_entity_poly.type
_entity_poly.pdbx_seq_one_letter_code
_entity_poly.pdbx_strand_id
1 'polypeptide(L)'
;MVSIVAFELQRLQWNSYFDPKTGLLKNLVNATTQEELDQEEVRAATIMETVMKSNPPKNTGDLAELLEIYRQLFSHVYPWVGKIRIVNLSKQVDAKHAFTDVSHIEQEMREEAARLRNDNLLQDLDENRFIEKNDLAFCDGESYSSISRREWAHATTVLDSDCARGRSSA
;
A
#
# COMPACT_ATOMS: atom_id res chain seq x y z
N MET A 1 15.80 22.35 -5.79
CA MET A 1 15.01 22.29 -7.04
C MET A 1 14.93 20.84 -7.46
N VAL A 2 13.74 20.25 -7.47
CA VAL A 2 13.55 18.93 -8.10
C VAL A 2 13.69 19.14 -9.60
N SER A 3 14.56 18.37 -10.25
CA SER A 3 14.76 18.45 -11.71
C SER A 3 13.46 18.09 -12.42
N ILE A 4 13.10 18.84 -13.48
CA ILE A 4 11.93 18.54 -14.34
C ILE A 4 11.98 17.07 -14.82
N VAL A 5 13.18 16.54 -15.07
CA VAL A 5 13.38 15.14 -15.46
C VAL A 5 12.94 14.17 -14.36
N ALA A 6 13.24 14.47 -13.09
CA ALA A 6 12.87 13.60 -11.98
C ALA A 6 11.34 13.56 -11.78
N PHE A 7 10.67 14.69 -11.97
CA PHE A 7 9.22 14.78 -11.89
C PHE A 7 8.53 13.99 -13.01
N GLU A 8 8.99 14.14 -14.26
CA GLU A 8 8.42 13.39 -15.39
C GLU A 8 8.69 11.87 -15.28
N LEU A 9 9.83 11.46 -14.74
CA LEU A 9 10.11 10.04 -14.47
C LEU A 9 9.13 9.45 -13.45
N GLN A 10 8.87 10.15 -12.34
CA GLN A 10 7.88 9.70 -11.35
C GLN A 10 6.48 9.60 -11.96
N ARG A 11 6.09 10.57 -12.79
CA ARG A 11 4.81 10.54 -13.50
C ARG A 11 4.69 9.35 -14.45
N LEU A 12 5.75 9.05 -15.22
CA LEU A 12 5.78 7.89 -16.12
C LEU A 12 5.70 6.57 -15.34
N GLN A 13 6.43 6.46 -14.24
CA GLN A 13 6.38 5.30 -13.35
C GLN A 13 4.98 5.14 -12.73
N TRP A 14 4.34 6.24 -12.34
CA TRP A 14 2.97 6.23 -11.84
C TRP A 14 1.98 5.73 -12.89
N ASN A 15 2.02 6.28 -14.09
CA ASN A 15 1.16 5.88 -15.20
C ASN A 15 1.34 4.40 -15.59
N SER A 16 2.48 3.79 -15.26
CA SER A 16 2.73 2.37 -15.54
C SER A 16 1.81 1.40 -14.80
N TYR A 17 1.20 1.84 -13.68
CA TYR A 17 0.22 1.06 -12.92
C TYR A 17 -1.17 1.03 -13.58
N PHE A 18 -1.46 1.93 -14.52
CA PHE A 18 -2.80 2.09 -15.08
C PHE A 18 -2.93 1.48 -16.47
N ASP A 19 -4.11 0.92 -16.77
CA ASP A 19 -4.51 0.61 -18.14
C ASP A 19 -4.95 1.91 -18.83
N PRO A 20 -4.27 2.33 -19.91
CA PRO A 20 -4.59 3.58 -20.60
C PRO A 20 -5.99 3.59 -21.25
N LYS A 21 -6.62 2.42 -21.46
CA LYS A 21 -7.96 2.34 -22.06
C LYS A 21 -9.07 2.58 -21.04
N THR A 22 -8.92 2.03 -19.84
CA THR A 22 -9.96 2.08 -18.80
C THR A 22 -9.67 3.15 -17.74
N GLY A 23 -8.42 3.59 -17.62
CA GLY A 23 -7.98 4.47 -16.53
C GLY A 23 -7.91 3.77 -15.17
N LEU A 24 -8.18 2.45 -15.12
CA LEU A 24 -8.10 1.64 -13.91
C LEU A 24 -6.69 1.11 -13.71
N LEU A 25 -6.40 0.63 -12.50
CA LEU A 25 -5.21 -0.18 -12.28
C LEU A 25 -5.23 -1.39 -13.23
N LYS A 26 -4.10 -1.68 -13.88
CA LYS A 26 -3.94 -2.91 -14.67
C LYS A 26 -4.26 -4.10 -13.77
N ASN A 27 -5.22 -4.90 -14.19
CA ASN A 27 -5.73 -6.00 -13.40
C ASN A 27 -5.80 -7.28 -14.24
N LEU A 28 -5.72 -8.42 -13.58
CA LEU A 28 -5.76 -9.77 -14.19
C LEU A 28 -7.19 -10.31 -14.32
N VAL A 29 -8.14 -9.68 -13.64
CA VAL A 29 -9.57 -10.07 -13.63
C VAL A 29 -10.35 -9.48 -14.81
N ASN A 30 -9.70 -8.70 -15.67
CA ASN A 30 -10.30 -8.02 -16.82
C ASN A 30 -11.46 -7.09 -16.45
N ALA A 31 -11.46 -6.53 -15.23
CA ALA A 31 -12.43 -5.55 -14.82
C ALA A 31 -12.27 -4.26 -15.63
N THR A 32 -13.39 -3.74 -16.12
CA THR A 32 -13.45 -2.53 -16.95
C THR A 32 -14.08 -1.35 -16.23
N THR A 33 -14.72 -1.60 -15.08
CA THR A 33 -15.23 -0.57 -14.18
C THR A 33 -14.57 -0.67 -12.80
N GLN A 34 -14.56 0.46 -12.09
CA GLN A 34 -14.05 0.51 -10.71
C GLN A 34 -14.83 -0.44 -9.79
N GLU A 35 -16.16 -0.48 -9.94
CA GLU A 35 -17.04 -1.33 -9.15
C GLU A 35 -16.77 -2.82 -9.37
N GLU A 36 -16.61 -3.26 -10.62
CA GLU A 36 -16.22 -4.64 -10.93
C GLU A 36 -14.90 -5.01 -10.24
N LEU A 37 -13.89 -4.14 -10.36
CA LEU A 37 -12.60 -4.38 -9.75
C LEU A 37 -12.74 -4.39 -8.21
N ASP A 38 -13.59 -3.54 -7.61
CA ASP A 38 -13.84 -3.45 -6.15
C ASP A 38 -14.38 -4.77 -5.64
N GLN A 39 -15.37 -5.30 -6.35
CA GLN A 39 -15.97 -6.58 -6.02
C GLN A 39 -14.98 -7.75 -6.16
N GLU A 40 -14.15 -7.76 -7.21
CA GLU A 40 -13.16 -8.83 -7.40
C GLU A 40 -12.06 -8.82 -6.36
N GLU A 41 -11.62 -7.65 -5.91
CA GLU A 41 -10.66 -7.58 -4.79
C GLU A 41 -11.25 -8.13 -3.49
N VAL A 42 -12.47 -7.73 -3.14
CA VAL A 42 -13.14 -8.22 -1.92
C VAL A 42 -13.33 -9.73 -2.01
N ARG A 43 -13.74 -10.25 -3.17
CA ARG A 43 -13.84 -11.69 -3.42
C ARG A 43 -12.49 -12.39 -3.25
N ALA A 44 -11.44 -11.89 -3.90
CA ALA A 44 -10.11 -12.47 -3.83
C ALA A 44 -9.56 -12.50 -2.39
N ALA A 45 -9.64 -11.37 -1.68
CA ALA A 45 -9.19 -11.28 -0.29
C ALA A 45 -9.93 -12.26 0.63
N THR A 46 -11.25 -12.36 0.49
CA THR A 46 -12.09 -13.27 1.30
C THR A 46 -11.71 -14.74 1.08
N ILE A 47 -11.51 -15.14 -0.19
CA ILE A 47 -11.11 -16.52 -0.53
C ILE A 47 -9.69 -16.79 0.00
N MET A 48 -8.75 -15.86 -0.22
CA MET A 48 -7.36 -16.05 0.17
C MET A 48 -7.18 -16.05 1.69
N GLU A 49 -7.96 -15.28 2.45
CA GLU A 49 -7.97 -15.36 3.92
C GLU A 49 -8.30 -16.79 4.39
N THR A 50 -9.23 -17.48 3.72
CA THR A 50 -9.56 -18.88 4.02
C THR A 50 -8.41 -19.82 3.67
N VAL A 51 -7.75 -19.60 2.53
CA VAL A 51 -6.58 -20.39 2.11
C VAL A 51 -5.40 -20.22 3.06
N MET A 52 -5.13 -18.99 3.50
CA MET A 52 -4.04 -18.64 4.42
C MET A 52 -4.19 -19.32 5.79
N LYS A 53 -5.41 -19.64 6.24
CA LYS A 53 -5.61 -20.43 7.47
C LYS A 53 -5.00 -21.83 7.37
N SER A 54 -4.97 -22.40 6.16
CA SER A 54 -4.39 -23.74 5.92
C SER A 54 -2.95 -23.69 5.41
N ASN A 55 -2.56 -22.61 4.75
CA ASN A 55 -1.23 -22.41 4.18
C ASN A 55 -0.74 -20.97 4.45
N PRO A 56 -0.43 -20.62 5.69
CA PRO A 56 0.01 -19.28 6.02
C PRO A 56 1.41 -19.00 5.43
N PRO A 57 1.72 -17.75 5.08
CA PRO A 57 3.10 -17.31 4.87
C PRO A 57 3.99 -17.71 6.05
N LYS A 58 5.28 -17.90 5.77
CA LYS A 58 6.26 -18.15 6.83
C LYS A 58 6.37 -16.90 7.70
N ASN A 59 6.16 -17.06 9.00
CA ASN A 59 6.36 -16.00 9.98
C ASN A 59 7.85 -15.69 10.16
N THR A 60 8.35 -14.65 9.49
CA THR A 60 9.74 -14.18 9.55
C THR A 60 9.89 -12.82 10.22
N GLY A 61 8.78 -12.12 10.45
CA GLY A 61 8.72 -10.80 11.06
C GLY A 61 9.45 -9.73 10.24
N ASP A 62 9.47 -9.86 8.92
CA ASP A 62 10.18 -8.94 8.03
C ASP A 62 9.44 -8.66 6.72
N LEU A 63 10.06 -7.82 5.89
CA LEU A 63 9.51 -7.40 4.60
C LEU A 63 9.18 -8.59 3.68
N ALA A 64 9.91 -9.71 3.77
CA ALA A 64 9.64 -10.87 2.92
C ALA A 64 8.29 -11.50 3.26
N GLU A 65 7.96 -11.60 4.55
CA GLU A 65 6.64 -12.06 5.00
C GLU A 65 5.55 -11.09 4.54
N LEU A 66 5.73 -9.78 4.71
CA LEU A 66 4.75 -8.78 4.28
C LEU A 66 4.46 -8.84 2.77
N LEU A 67 5.52 -8.94 1.95
CA LEU A 67 5.38 -9.09 0.50
C LEU A 67 4.69 -10.41 0.13
N GLU A 68 4.96 -11.49 0.86
CA GLU A 68 4.33 -12.79 0.63
C GLU A 68 2.84 -12.80 1.00
N ILE A 69 2.46 -12.18 2.13
CA ILE A 69 1.06 -11.94 2.50
C ILE A 69 0.35 -11.19 1.36
N TYR A 70 0.94 -10.08 0.89
CA TYR A 70 0.35 -9.29 -0.18
C TYR A 70 0.24 -10.05 -1.50
N ARG A 71 1.28 -10.82 -1.84
CA ARG A 71 1.28 -11.69 -3.02
C ARG A 71 0.12 -12.68 -2.95
N GLN A 72 -0.04 -13.39 -1.84
CA GLN A 72 -1.09 -14.39 -1.69
C GLN A 72 -2.50 -13.76 -1.74
N LEU A 73 -2.72 -12.59 -1.12
CA LEU A 73 -4.03 -11.93 -1.14
C LEU A 73 -4.46 -11.49 -2.54
N PHE A 74 -3.54 -10.94 -3.34
CA PHE A 74 -3.90 -10.20 -4.55
C PHE A 74 -3.23 -10.68 -5.85
N SER A 75 -2.52 -11.81 -5.87
CA SER A 75 -1.89 -12.34 -7.10
C SER A 75 -2.86 -12.68 -8.21
N HIS A 76 -4.14 -12.86 -7.87
CA HIS A 76 -5.21 -13.11 -8.83
C HIS A 76 -5.78 -11.81 -9.40
N VAL A 77 -5.52 -10.66 -8.76
CA VAL A 77 -6.08 -9.36 -9.14
C VAL A 77 -5.04 -8.49 -9.84
N TYR A 78 -3.80 -8.44 -9.35
CA TYR A 78 -2.77 -7.52 -9.85
C TYR A 78 -1.49 -8.22 -10.30
N PRO A 79 -0.80 -7.72 -11.35
CA PRO A 79 0.43 -8.33 -11.85
C PRO A 79 1.70 -7.97 -11.08
N TRP A 80 1.68 -6.96 -10.22
CA TRP A 80 2.85 -6.42 -9.50
C TRP A 80 2.91 -6.78 -8.02
N VAL A 81 1.97 -7.58 -7.52
CA VAL A 81 1.97 -7.96 -6.09
C VAL A 81 3.21 -8.76 -5.70
N GLY A 82 3.59 -8.67 -4.43
CA GLY A 82 4.84 -9.24 -3.92
C GLY A 82 6.10 -8.43 -4.25
N LYS A 83 5.94 -7.18 -4.71
CA LYS A 83 7.04 -6.25 -4.98
C LYS A 83 6.83 -4.93 -4.25
N ILE A 84 7.94 -4.27 -3.93
CA ILE A 84 7.92 -2.90 -3.41
C ILE A 84 7.45 -1.95 -4.52
N ARG A 85 6.69 -0.92 -4.17
CA ARG A 85 6.28 0.13 -5.11
C ARG A 85 7.48 0.89 -5.66
N ILE A 86 7.36 1.36 -6.91
CA ILE A 86 8.44 2.08 -7.60
C ILE A 86 8.24 3.60 -7.61
N VAL A 87 7.17 4.10 -6.98
CA VAL A 87 6.79 5.51 -6.92
C VAL A 87 6.58 5.95 -5.48
N ASN A 88 6.83 7.24 -5.20
CA ASN A 88 6.46 7.86 -3.93
C ASN A 88 4.96 8.15 -3.89
N LEU A 89 4.35 7.94 -2.72
CA LEU A 89 2.91 8.12 -2.51
C LEU A 89 2.66 9.04 -1.31
N SER A 90 1.46 9.63 -1.26
CA SER A 90 0.94 10.37 -0.11
C SER A 90 -0.55 10.09 0.05
N LYS A 91 -1.04 10.03 1.29
CA LYS A 91 -2.48 9.86 1.59
C LYS A 91 -3.31 11.07 1.13
N GLN A 92 -2.67 12.24 0.98
CA GLN A 92 -3.28 13.48 0.51
C GLN A 92 -2.35 14.20 -0.48
N VAL A 93 -2.78 15.36 -0.97
CA VAL A 93 -1.99 16.19 -1.90
C VAL A 93 -0.79 16.84 -1.22
N ASP A 94 -0.72 16.82 0.12
CA ASP A 94 0.36 17.45 0.86
C ASP A 94 1.47 16.46 1.25
N ALA A 95 2.69 16.99 1.32
CA ALA A 95 3.89 16.23 1.69
C ALA A 95 3.90 15.80 3.17
N LYS A 96 2.97 16.32 3.98
CA LYS A 96 2.87 16.01 5.42
C LYS A 96 2.32 14.62 5.69
N HIS A 97 1.53 14.08 4.76
CA HIS A 97 0.97 12.73 4.84
C HIS A 97 1.60 11.80 3.80
N ALA A 98 2.85 12.10 3.41
CA ALA A 98 3.64 11.26 2.52
C ALA A 98 4.01 9.95 3.23
N PHE A 99 3.93 8.85 2.49
CA PHE A 99 4.51 7.58 2.92
C PHE A 99 6.04 7.63 2.78
N THR A 100 6.72 6.66 3.35
CA THR A 100 8.18 6.48 3.23
C THR A 100 8.66 6.61 1.77
N ASP A 101 9.79 7.28 1.54
CA ASP A 101 10.38 7.33 0.20
C ASP A 101 10.75 5.92 -0.29
N VAL A 102 10.47 5.59 -1.55
CA VAL A 102 10.76 4.26 -2.12
C VAL A 102 12.19 3.80 -1.91
N SER A 103 13.15 4.73 -1.90
CA SER A 103 14.56 4.43 -1.69
C SER A 103 14.90 4.00 -0.26
N HIS A 104 14.03 4.31 0.70
CA HIS A 104 14.23 4.00 2.12
C HIS A 104 13.40 2.82 2.61
N ILE A 105 12.35 2.39 1.89
CA ILE A 105 11.44 1.30 2.31
C ILE A 105 12.20 0.08 2.79
N GLU A 106 13.16 -0.43 2.00
CA GLU A 106 13.89 -1.63 2.38
C GLU A 106 14.73 -1.43 3.64
N GLN A 107 15.36 -0.27 3.82
CA GLN A 107 16.16 0.02 5.00
C GLN A 107 15.29 0.13 6.23
N GLU A 108 14.24 0.95 6.17
CA GLU A 108 13.36 1.19 7.31
C GLU A 108 12.65 -0.11 7.72
N MET A 109 12.22 -0.94 6.76
CA MET A 109 11.65 -2.26 7.06
C MET A 109 12.65 -3.23 7.70
N ARG A 110 13.93 -3.19 7.33
CA ARG A 110 14.97 -3.99 7.99
C ARG A 110 15.19 -3.54 9.44
N GLU A 111 15.23 -2.24 9.67
CA GLU A 111 15.39 -1.66 11.00
C GLU A 111 14.19 -2.01 11.89
N GLU A 112 12.98 -1.96 11.34
CA GLU A 112 11.76 -2.32 12.06
C GLU A 112 11.69 -3.82 12.36
N ALA A 113 12.01 -4.68 11.39
CA ALA A 113 12.13 -6.12 11.62
C ALA A 113 13.15 -6.44 12.71
N ALA A 114 14.26 -5.69 12.79
CA ALA A 114 15.25 -5.86 13.86
C ALA A 114 14.70 -5.42 15.22
N ARG A 115 13.94 -4.31 15.28
CA ARG A 115 13.24 -3.88 16.50
C ARG A 115 12.24 -4.93 16.99
N LEU A 116 11.38 -5.43 16.12
CA LEU A 116 10.42 -6.49 16.45
C LEU A 116 11.11 -7.77 16.94
N ARG A 117 12.24 -8.17 16.33
CA ARG A 117 13.02 -9.34 16.78
C ARG A 117 13.64 -9.13 18.16
N ASN A 118 14.15 -7.95 18.45
CA ASN A 118 14.67 -7.61 19.78
C ASN A 118 13.55 -7.67 20.85
N ASP A 119 12.32 -7.42 20.42
CA ASP A 119 11.11 -7.53 21.23
C ASP A 119 10.47 -8.93 21.19
N ASN A 120 11.24 -9.96 20.82
CA ASN A 120 10.78 -11.35 20.73
C ASN A 120 9.53 -11.53 19.86
N LEU A 121 9.39 -10.72 18.79
CA LEU A 121 8.20 -10.66 17.93
C LEU A 121 6.92 -10.42 18.72
N LEU A 122 6.99 -9.59 19.76
CA LEU A 122 5.91 -9.27 20.69
C LEU A 122 5.37 -10.49 21.49
N GLN A 123 6.10 -11.61 21.47
CA GLN A 123 5.76 -12.79 22.26
C GLN A 123 6.17 -12.59 23.73
N ASP A 124 5.46 -13.28 24.62
CA ASP A 124 5.72 -13.28 26.07
C ASP A 124 5.58 -11.90 26.77
N LEU A 125 4.82 -10.98 26.17
CA LEU A 125 4.44 -9.70 26.77
C LEU A 125 3.14 -9.83 27.58
N ASP A 126 3.03 -9.05 28.66
CA ASP A 126 1.72 -8.82 29.30
C ASP A 126 0.84 -7.96 28.38
N GLU A 127 -0.48 -8.05 28.59
CA GLU A 127 -1.49 -7.42 27.73
C GLU A 127 -1.24 -5.92 27.49
N ASN A 128 -0.88 -5.16 28.54
CA ASN A 128 -0.66 -3.71 28.41
C ASN A 128 0.56 -3.41 27.54
N ARG A 129 1.67 -4.14 27.76
CA ARG A 129 2.88 -3.99 26.95
C ARG A 129 2.69 -4.48 25.52
N PHE A 130 1.90 -5.53 25.32
CA PHE A 130 1.54 -6.00 23.99
C PHE A 130 0.77 -4.92 23.23
N ILE A 131 -0.28 -4.34 23.83
CA ILE A 131 -1.07 -3.26 23.22
C ILE A 131 -0.17 -2.07 22.87
N GLU A 132 0.63 -1.58 23.83
CA GLU A 132 1.51 -0.44 23.62
C GLU A 132 2.49 -0.67 22.45
N LYS A 133 3.16 -1.83 22.42
CA LYS A 133 4.13 -2.12 21.36
C LYS A 133 3.47 -2.42 20.02
N ASN A 134 2.31 -3.07 20.02
CA ASN A 134 1.55 -3.33 18.80
C ASN A 134 1.03 -2.03 18.18
N ASP A 135 0.55 -1.08 18.98
CA ASP A 135 0.09 0.22 18.50
C ASP A 135 1.24 1.02 17.86
N LEU A 136 2.43 0.99 18.47
CA LEU A 136 3.63 1.61 17.91
C LEU A 136 4.03 0.95 16.57
N ALA A 137 4.13 -0.38 16.56
CA ALA A 137 4.49 -1.12 15.35
C ALA A 137 3.46 -0.93 14.22
N PHE A 138 2.18 -0.77 14.57
CA PHE A 138 1.11 -0.48 13.61
C PHE A 138 1.20 0.94 13.03
N CYS A 139 1.42 1.96 13.87
CA CYS A 139 1.60 3.34 13.42
C CYS A 139 2.81 3.50 12.50
N ASP A 140 3.92 2.84 12.84
CA ASP A 140 5.11 2.80 11.99
C ASP A 140 4.78 2.02 10.71
N GLY A 141 4.17 0.84 10.84
CA GLY A 141 3.62 -0.02 9.77
C GLY A 141 2.84 0.72 8.69
N GLU A 142 1.86 1.53 9.09
CA GLU A 142 1.02 2.34 8.18
C GLU A 142 1.82 3.36 7.37
N SER A 143 2.97 3.82 7.88
CA SER A 143 3.85 4.74 7.13
C SER A 143 4.57 4.02 5.98
N TYR A 144 4.75 2.70 6.10
CA TYR A 144 5.43 1.85 5.12
C TYR A 144 4.44 1.14 4.19
N SER A 145 3.25 0.78 4.69
CA SER A 145 2.24 0.05 3.94
C SER A 145 1.43 1.02 3.10
N SER A 146 1.74 1.09 1.81
CA SER A 146 0.81 1.57 0.79
C SER A 146 0.61 0.42 -0.20
N ILE A 147 -0.04 -0.64 0.29
CA ILE A 147 -0.06 -1.93 -0.41
C ILE A 147 -1.49 -2.33 -0.80
N SER A 148 -2.57 -1.80 -0.23
CA SER A 148 -3.94 -2.20 -0.65
C SER A 148 -4.90 -1.03 -0.91
N ARG A 149 -5.85 -1.27 -1.81
CA ARG A 149 -6.76 -0.35 -2.51
C ARG A 149 -7.38 0.80 -1.73
N ARG A 150 -7.59 0.65 -0.41
CA ARG A 150 -8.28 1.64 0.42
C ARG A 150 -7.50 2.95 0.56
N GLU A 151 -6.18 2.90 0.39
CA GLU A 151 -5.31 4.09 0.38
C GLU A 151 -5.10 4.66 -1.03
N TRP A 152 -5.39 3.87 -2.08
CA TRP A 152 -5.19 4.24 -3.48
C TRP A 152 -6.30 5.14 -4.03
N ALA A 153 -7.55 4.99 -3.55
CA ALA A 153 -8.70 5.76 -4.04
C ALA A 153 -8.66 7.26 -3.65
N HIS A 154 -7.96 7.62 -2.58
CA HIS A 154 -7.80 9.02 -2.14
C HIS A 154 -6.61 9.74 -2.79
N ALA A 155 -5.62 9.00 -3.31
CA ALA A 155 -4.48 9.58 -4.00
C ALA A 155 -4.85 10.11 -5.40
N THR A 156 -5.91 9.57 -6.03
CA THR A 156 -6.36 9.94 -7.39
C THR A 156 -7.59 10.83 -7.47
N THR A 157 -8.27 11.13 -6.36
CA THR A 157 -9.45 12.02 -6.39
C THR A 157 -9.14 13.51 -6.54
N VAL A 158 -7.88 13.89 -6.80
CA VAL A 158 -7.50 15.28 -7.05
C VAL A 158 -6.82 15.42 -8.40
N LEU A 159 -7.48 15.00 -9.48
CA LEU A 159 -7.16 15.54 -10.81
C LEU A 159 -8.34 15.79 -11.75
N ASP A 160 -9.60 15.58 -11.36
CA ASP A 160 -10.71 16.04 -12.22
C ASP A 160 -11.91 16.59 -11.45
N SER A 161 -12.30 17.80 -11.87
CA SER A 161 -13.61 18.45 -11.73
C SER A 161 -14.22 18.60 -10.33
N ASP A 162 -14.22 19.85 -9.80
CA ASP A 162 -15.44 20.59 -9.41
C ASP A 162 -15.39 21.50 -8.17
N CYS A 163 -14.36 21.48 -7.32
CA CYS A 163 -14.37 22.29 -6.08
C CYS A 163 -13.72 23.69 -6.19
N ALA A 164 -13.68 24.28 -7.40
CA ALA A 164 -13.34 25.70 -7.60
C ALA A 164 -14.57 26.56 -7.97
N ARG A 165 -15.77 25.96 -8.10
CA ARG A 165 -17.03 26.70 -8.12
C ARG A 165 -17.48 26.99 -6.68
N GLY A 166 -16.83 27.95 -6.05
CA GLY A 166 -17.18 28.35 -4.68
C GLY A 166 -16.47 29.57 -4.11
N ARG A 167 -15.67 30.29 -4.91
CA ARG A 167 -15.15 31.61 -4.51
C ARG A 167 -15.52 32.65 -5.56
N SER A 168 -16.79 33.04 -5.54
CA SER A 168 -17.23 34.36 -5.97
C SER A 168 -18.03 34.98 -4.84
N SER A 169 -17.69 36.24 -4.57
CA SER A 169 -18.48 37.28 -3.88
C SER A 169 -18.70 37.20 -2.37
N ALA A 170 -18.24 38.30 -1.74
CA ALA A 170 -18.54 38.89 -0.43
C ALA A 170 -17.76 38.36 0.78
#